data_AF-J9AJW2-F1
#
_entry.id   AF-J9AJW2-F1
#
_cell.length_a   1.000
_cell.length_b   1.000
_cell.length_c   1.000
_cell.angle_alpha   90.00
_cell.angle_beta   90.00
_cell.angle_gamma   90.00
#
_symmetry.space_group_name_H-M   'P 1'
#
loop_
_entity.id
_entity.type
_entity.pdbx_description
1 polymer ?
#
loop_
_entity_poly.entity_id
_entity_poly.type
_entity_poly.pdbx_seq_one_letter_code
_entity_poly.pdbx_strand_id
1 'polypeptide(L)'
;MFLDDELITSTSSNWLFGPDNSGDVLKWTSEYISGIAKKVGKFSLITADGSVYCQDNPAEQERIIFPLLQKEIDISLSLLQTNGTFIVKMYTAFLNDTVTLLNRLLMCFHEETIPSDHIDDWRRHTSFTHPLRSFIRKHAKSAYSTEYSTQAFFKFYEIL
;
A
#
# COMPACT_ATOMS: atom_id res chain seq x y z
N MET A 1 11.40 -12.40 -12.52
CA MET A 1 10.93 -12.35 -11.13
C MET A 1 10.77 -13.79 -10.69
N PHE A 2 11.55 -14.28 -9.71
CA PHE A 2 11.22 -15.54 -9.07
C PHE A 2 10.03 -15.25 -8.15
N LEU A 3 8.88 -15.86 -8.45
CA LEU A 3 7.70 -15.79 -7.61
C LEU A 3 7.98 -16.69 -6.40
N ASP A 4 8.36 -16.07 -5.29
CA ASP A 4 8.44 -16.72 -3.99
C ASP A 4 7.04 -16.67 -3.37
N ASP A 5 6.22 -17.66 -3.70
CA ASP A 5 4.83 -17.77 -3.23
C ASP A 5 4.76 -18.42 -1.83
N GLU A 6 5.89 -18.67 -1.17
CA GLU A 6 5.95 -19.30 0.15
C GLU A 6 5.13 -18.53 1.18
N LEU A 7 5.16 -17.18 1.13
CA LEU A 7 4.35 -16.34 2.01
C LEU A 7 2.84 -16.60 1.79
N ILE A 8 2.39 -16.56 0.55
CA ILE A 8 0.97 -16.73 0.21
C ILE A 8 0.50 -18.14 0.54
N THR A 9 1.28 -19.15 0.18
CA THR A 9 0.94 -20.56 0.41
C THR A 9 0.92 -20.91 1.88
N SER A 10 1.92 -20.47 2.66
CA SER A 10 2.00 -20.72 4.12
C SER A 10 0.95 -19.96 4.94
N THR A 11 0.42 -18.85 4.42
CA THR A 11 -0.59 -18.02 5.12
C THR A 11 -1.92 -17.92 4.38
N SER A 12 -2.21 -18.85 3.46
CA SER A 12 -3.34 -18.78 2.51
C SER A 12 -4.71 -18.46 3.12
N SER A 13 -4.98 -18.87 4.36
CA SER A 13 -6.22 -18.54 5.08
C SER A 13 -6.41 -17.04 5.36
N ASN A 14 -5.33 -16.27 5.33
CA ASN A 14 -5.30 -14.83 5.57
C ASN A 14 -5.42 -14.01 4.28
N TRP A 15 -5.47 -14.66 3.11
CA TRP A 15 -5.54 -14.00 1.81
C TRP A 15 -6.96 -13.99 1.27
N LEU A 16 -7.35 -12.83 0.72
CA LEU A 16 -8.61 -12.64 0.02
C LEU A 16 -8.30 -12.36 -1.44
N PHE A 17 -8.80 -13.19 -2.35
CA PHE A 17 -8.53 -13.10 -3.79
C PHE A 17 -9.68 -12.48 -4.60
N GLY A 18 -10.71 -11.97 -3.92
CA GLY A 18 -11.89 -11.43 -4.59
C GLY A 18 -12.94 -12.46 -4.96
N PRO A 19 -14.06 -12.02 -5.54
CA PRO A 19 -15.20 -12.89 -5.87
C PRO A 19 -14.90 -13.87 -7.02
N ASP A 20 -13.92 -13.60 -7.87
CA ASP A 20 -13.51 -14.47 -8.98
C ASP A 20 -12.19 -15.20 -8.73
N ASN A 21 -11.65 -15.12 -7.50
CA ASN A 21 -10.35 -15.68 -7.09
C ASN A 21 -9.14 -15.23 -7.92
N SER A 22 -9.24 -14.15 -8.71
CA SER A 22 -8.11 -13.69 -9.54
C SER A 22 -7.06 -12.88 -8.77
N GLY A 23 -7.40 -12.36 -7.58
CA GLY A 23 -6.61 -11.38 -6.86
C GLY A 23 -6.70 -9.96 -7.43
N ASP A 24 -7.43 -9.76 -8.53
CA ASP A 24 -7.61 -8.45 -9.15
C ASP A 24 -8.62 -7.60 -8.34
N VAL A 25 -8.10 -6.65 -7.58
CA VAL A 25 -8.91 -5.74 -6.76
C VAL A 25 -9.88 -4.88 -7.58
N LEU A 26 -9.61 -4.65 -8.88
CA LEU A 26 -10.51 -3.91 -9.76
C LEU A 26 -11.87 -4.62 -9.91
N LYS A 27 -11.89 -5.96 -9.76
CA LYS A 27 -13.10 -6.78 -9.85
C LYS A 27 -13.85 -6.94 -8.53
N TRP A 28 -13.33 -6.39 -7.43
CA TRP A 28 -14.00 -6.49 -6.14
C TRP A 28 -15.25 -5.60 -6.13
N THR A 29 -16.39 -6.20 -5.80
CA THR A 29 -17.66 -5.47 -5.72
C THR A 29 -17.89 -4.89 -4.33
N SER A 30 -18.78 -3.91 -4.22
CA SER A 30 -19.19 -3.33 -2.93
C SER A 30 -19.78 -4.39 -2.00
N GLU A 31 -20.51 -5.37 -2.55
CA GLU A 31 -21.07 -6.49 -1.80
C GLU A 31 -19.96 -7.36 -1.20
N TYR A 32 -18.94 -7.68 -1.99
CA TYR A 32 -17.78 -8.43 -1.50
C TYR A 32 -17.06 -7.70 -0.37
N ILE A 33 -16.75 -6.40 -0.58
CA ILE A 33 -16.07 -5.54 0.40
C ILE A 33 -16.89 -5.45 1.70
N SER A 34 -18.19 -5.19 1.60
CA SER A 34 -19.07 -5.14 2.78
C SER A 34 -19.17 -6.50 3.49
N GLY A 35 -19.07 -7.60 2.74
CA GLY A 35 -19.01 -8.96 3.28
C GLY A 35 -17.75 -9.20 4.13
N ILE A 36 -16.60 -8.65 3.72
CA ILE A 36 -15.37 -8.68 4.51
C ILE A 36 -15.61 -7.97 5.84
N ALA A 37 -16.07 -6.71 5.81
CA ALA A 37 -16.31 -5.93 7.02
C ALA A 37 -17.28 -6.63 8.00
N LYS A 38 -18.31 -7.30 7.49
CA LYS A 38 -19.25 -8.08 8.32
C LYS A 38 -18.61 -9.33 8.93
N LYS A 39 -17.71 -9.99 8.20
CA LYS A 39 -17.11 -11.26 8.60
C LYS A 39 -15.96 -11.07 9.59
N VAL A 40 -15.09 -10.10 9.34
CA VAL A 40 -13.84 -9.91 10.10
C VAL A 40 -13.74 -8.57 10.82
N GLY A 41 -14.72 -7.67 10.62
CA GLY A 41 -14.66 -6.31 11.13
C GLY A 41 -13.90 -5.37 10.21
N LYS A 42 -13.71 -4.14 10.69
CA LYS A 42 -12.89 -3.11 10.04
C LYS A 42 -11.46 -3.14 10.58
N PHE A 43 -10.52 -2.62 9.81
CA PHE A 43 -9.09 -2.66 10.15
C PHE A 43 -8.62 -1.34 10.77
N SER A 44 -7.70 -1.45 11.72
CA SER A 44 -7.00 -0.30 12.32
C SER A 44 -5.91 0.27 11.43
N LEU A 45 -5.29 -0.57 10.59
CA LEU A 45 -4.25 -0.21 9.64
C LEU A 45 -4.54 -0.86 8.30
N ILE A 46 -4.51 -0.08 7.23
CA ILE A 46 -4.53 -0.59 5.86
C ILE A 46 -3.33 -0.04 5.11
N THR A 47 -2.64 -0.90 4.36
CA THR A 47 -1.54 -0.53 3.47
C THR A 47 -1.87 -0.92 2.03
N ALA A 48 -1.64 -0.03 1.08
CA ALA A 48 -1.81 -0.25 -0.35
C ALA A 48 -0.48 0.01 -1.09
N ASP A 49 0.06 -1.02 -1.75
CA ASP A 49 1.31 -1.01 -2.52
C ASP A 49 1.11 -1.66 -3.90
N GLY A 50 -0.12 -1.59 -4.44
CA GLY A 50 -0.45 -2.09 -5.75
C GLY A 50 0.23 -1.30 -6.87
N SER A 51 0.54 -1.99 -7.96
CA SER A 51 1.02 -1.35 -9.18
C SER A 51 0.74 -2.22 -10.39
N VAL A 52 0.80 -1.63 -11.58
CA VAL A 52 0.72 -2.33 -12.85
C VAL A 52 1.96 -2.02 -13.68
N TYR A 53 2.27 -2.91 -14.61
CA TYR A 53 3.42 -2.72 -15.49
C TYR A 53 3.22 -1.49 -16.39
N CYS A 54 4.13 -0.52 -16.30
CA CYS A 54 4.12 0.70 -17.10
C CYS A 54 5.52 1.09 -17.61
N GLN A 55 6.49 0.17 -17.59
CA GLN A 55 7.88 0.47 -17.92
C GLN A 55 8.08 0.86 -19.40
N ASP A 56 7.19 0.39 -20.28
CA ASP A 56 7.24 0.73 -21.71
C ASP A 56 6.77 2.17 -21.98
N ASN A 57 6.04 2.77 -21.05
CA ASN A 57 5.54 4.14 -21.17
C ASN A 57 5.54 4.87 -19.82
N PRO A 58 6.73 5.21 -19.28
CA PRO A 58 6.86 5.80 -17.95
C PRO A 58 6.21 7.18 -17.83
N ALA A 59 6.10 7.93 -18.93
CA ALA A 59 5.42 9.22 -18.95
C ALA A 59 3.91 9.10 -18.67
N GLU A 60 3.31 7.97 -19.03
CA GLU A 60 1.88 7.67 -18.82
C GLU A 60 1.61 6.90 -17.52
N GLN A 61 2.64 6.68 -16.68
CA GLN A 61 2.53 5.88 -15.45
C GLN A 61 1.37 6.33 -14.57
N GLU A 62 1.22 7.64 -14.35
CA GLU A 62 0.15 8.20 -13.51
C GLU A 62 -1.23 7.81 -14.03
N ARG A 63 -1.49 7.99 -15.33
CA ARG A 63 -2.76 7.65 -15.97
C ARG A 63 -3.02 6.14 -15.97
N ILE A 64 -1.98 5.34 -16.20
CA ILE A 64 -2.09 3.87 -16.26
C ILE A 64 -2.42 3.29 -14.88
N ILE A 65 -1.84 3.84 -13.81
CA ILE A 65 -2.01 3.35 -12.44
C ILE A 65 -3.27 3.92 -11.78
N PHE A 66 -3.78 5.06 -12.24
CA PHE A 66 -4.92 5.76 -11.65
C PHE A 66 -6.13 4.86 -11.31
N PRO A 67 -6.61 3.95 -12.19
CA PRO A 67 -7.73 3.08 -11.85
C PRO A 67 -7.47 2.16 -10.64
N LEU A 68 -6.23 1.66 -10.51
CA LEU A 68 -5.83 0.85 -9.38
C LEU A 68 -5.76 1.68 -8.11
N LEU A 69 -5.13 2.86 -8.15
CA LEU A 69 -5.03 3.78 -7.01
C LEU A 69 -6.42 4.16 -6.48
N GLN A 70 -7.35 4.53 -7.37
CA GLN A 70 -8.73 4.84 -7.01
C GLN A 70 -9.39 3.66 -6.30
N LYS A 71 -9.22 2.44 -6.84
CA LYS A 71 -9.83 1.25 -6.26
C LYS A 71 -9.25 0.89 -4.89
N GLU A 72 -7.93 0.99 -4.73
CA GLU A 72 -7.25 0.77 -3.44
C GLU A 72 -7.74 1.77 -2.39
N ILE A 73 -7.91 3.04 -2.75
CA ILE A 73 -8.47 4.07 -1.87
C ILE A 73 -9.92 3.73 -1.48
N ASP A 74 -10.77 3.39 -2.43
CA ASP A 74 -12.19 3.10 -2.17
C ASP A 74 -12.38 1.87 -1.27
N ILE A 75 -11.60 0.80 -1.51
CA ILE A 75 -11.58 -0.39 -0.65
C ILE A 75 -11.10 -0.01 0.75
N SER A 76 -10.03 0.78 0.85
CA SER A 76 -9.44 1.17 2.13
C SER A 76 -10.41 1.99 2.96
N LEU A 77 -11.03 3.04 2.39
CA LEU A 77 -12.03 3.85 3.09
C LEU A 77 -13.25 3.03 3.55
N SER A 78 -13.63 2.00 2.78
CA SER A 78 -14.74 1.12 3.14
C SER A 78 -14.41 0.20 4.33
N LEU A 79 -13.16 -0.27 4.40
CA LEU A 79 -12.71 -1.26 5.37
C LEU A 79 -11.96 -0.67 6.56
N LEU A 80 -11.55 0.60 6.50
CA LEU A 80 -10.86 1.29 7.59
C LEU A 80 -11.84 1.69 8.69
N GLN A 81 -11.47 1.42 9.93
CA GLN A 81 -12.23 1.86 11.09
C GLN A 81 -12.04 3.36 11.34
N THR A 82 -12.94 3.96 12.13
CA THR A 82 -12.77 5.33 12.62
C THR A 82 -11.45 5.47 13.38
N ASN A 83 -10.70 6.54 13.12
CA ASN A 83 -9.35 6.77 13.67
C ASN A 83 -8.31 5.72 13.25
N GLY A 84 -8.57 4.93 12.21
CA GLY A 84 -7.56 4.04 11.62
C GLY A 84 -6.55 4.79 10.77
N THR A 85 -5.42 4.13 10.48
CA THR A 85 -4.35 4.64 9.62
C THR A 85 -4.41 3.99 8.24
N PHE A 86 -4.30 4.80 7.20
CA PHE A 86 -4.18 4.32 5.83
C PHE A 86 -2.86 4.80 5.22
N ILE A 87 -2.10 3.86 4.68
CA ILE A 87 -0.82 4.12 4.01
C ILE A 87 -0.98 3.66 2.56
N VAL A 88 -0.81 4.58 1.63
CA VAL A 88 -0.91 4.28 0.19
C VAL A 88 0.34 4.72 -0.52
N LYS A 89 0.89 3.83 -1.33
CA LYS A 89 1.93 4.18 -2.29
C LYS A 89 1.33 4.96 -3.42
N MET A 90 2.00 6.05 -3.77
CA MET A 90 1.62 6.91 -4.89
C MET A 90 2.88 7.19 -5.71
N TYR A 91 2.68 7.43 -6.99
CA TYR A 91 3.75 7.93 -7.87
C TYR A 91 3.62 9.45 -7.99
N THR A 92 3.64 9.98 -9.20
CA THR A 92 3.36 11.38 -9.46
C THR A 92 1.87 11.69 -9.29
N ALA A 93 1.57 12.95 -8.99
CA ALA A 93 0.21 13.48 -8.86
C ALA A 93 0.12 14.83 -9.58
N PHE A 94 0.30 14.82 -10.91
CA PHE A 94 0.23 16.02 -11.75
C PHE A 94 -1.10 16.15 -12.50
N LEU A 95 -1.83 15.06 -12.71
CA LEU A 95 -3.11 15.04 -13.38
C LEU A 95 -4.22 15.50 -12.44
N ASN A 96 -5.17 16.27 -12.98
CA ASN A 96 -6.31 16.79 -12.23
C ASN A 96 -7.13 15.68 -11.56
N ASP A 97 -7.26 14.52 -12.20
CA ASP A 97 -7.99 13.37 -11.66
C ASP A 97 -7.31 12.84 -10.39
N THR A 98 -5.98 12.67 -10.43
CA THR A 98 -5.18 12.25 -9.28
C THR A 98 -5.28 13.27 -8.15
N VAL A 99 -5.11 14.57 -8.44
CA VAL A 99 -5.21 15.64 -7.44
C VAL A 99 -6.61 15.68 -6.81
N THR A 100 -7.66 15.52 -7.61
CA THR A 100 -9.05 15.50 -7.12
C THR A 100 -9.31 14.30 -6.20
N LEU A 101 -8.79 13.12 -6.58
CA LEU A 101 -8.85 11.92 -5.75
C LEU A 101 -8.12 12.12 -4.41
N LEU A 102 -6.92 12.68 -4.42
CA LEU A 102 -6.15 12.93 -3.20
C LEU A 102 -6.83 13.95 -2.29
N ASN A 103 -7.39 15.03 -2.85
CA ASN A 103 -8.15 15.99 -2.05
C ASN A 103 -9.36 15.35 -1.37
N ARG A 104 -10.09 14.47 -2.09
CA ARG A 104 -11.20 13.70 -1.50
C ARG A 104 -10.71 12.78 -0.38
N LEU A 105 -9.58 12.12 -0.57
CA LEU A 105 -8.97 11.26 0.43
C LEU A 105 -8.60 12.07 1.69
N LEU A 106 -7.90 13.20 1.53
CA LEU A 106 -7.45 14.04 2.64
C LEU A 106 -8.61 14.58 3.48
N MET A 107 -9.76 14.89 2.87
CA MET A 107 -10.96 15.29 3.61
C MET A 107 -11.51 14.20 4.55
N CYS A 108 -11.09 12.94 4.39
CA CYS A 108 -11.50 11.84 5.27
C CYS A 108 -10.59 11.66 6.50
N PHE A 109 -9.46 12.36 6.58
CA PHE A 109 -8.48 12.19 7.65
C PHE A 109 -8.21 13.52 8.38
N HIS A 110 -7.92 13.42 9.68
CA HIS A 110 -7.34 14.54 10.40
C HIS A 110 -5.88 14.71 9.95
N GLU A 111 -5.51 15.94 9.62
CA GLU A 111 -4.17 16.29 9.15
C GLU A 111 -3.14 16.08 10.26
N GLU A 112 -2.27 15.09 10.10
CA GLU A 112 -0.96 15.06 10.76
C GLU A 112 0.09 15.24 9.67
N THR A 113 0.74 16.40 9.70
CA THR A 113 1.74 16.81 8.72
C THR A 113 2.85 15.78 8.63
N ILE A 114 3.19 15.33 7.43
CA ILE A 114 4.45 14.61 7.21
C ILE A 114 5.57 15.58 7.62
N PRO A 115 6.47 15.23 8.58
CA PRO A 115 7.60 16.07 8.94
C PRO A 115 8.38 16.45 7.68
N SER A 116 8.38 17.73 7.30
CA SER A 116 8.99 18.20 6.05
C SER A 116 10.37 18.81 6.27
N ASP A 117 10.78 18.96 7.53
CA ASP A 117 12.07 19.48 7.98
C ASP A 117 13.26 18.60 7.56
N HIS A 118 13.02 17.32 7.25
CA HIS A 118 14.06 16.36 6.86
C HIS A 118 13.91 15.80 5.43
N ILE A 119 13.07 16.40 4.59
CA ILE A 119 12.74 15.81 3.28
C ILE A 119 13.96 15.62 2.35
N ASP A 120 14.94 16.51 2.43
CA ASP A 120 16.18 16.41 1.65
C ASP A 120 17.11 15.31 2.17
N ASP A 121 17.17 15.13 3.49
CA ASP A 121 17.93 14.05 4.11
C ASP A 121 17.29 12.69 3.79
N TRP A 122 15.96 12.62 3.79
CA TRP A 122 15.20 11.43 3.38
C TRP A 122 15.41 11.09 1.90
N ARG A 123 15.40 12.10 1.01
CA ARG A 123 15.70 11.89 -0.41
C ARG A 123 17.11 11.35 -0.62
N ARG A 124 18.11 11.85 0.13
CA ARG A 124 19.49 11.34 0.07
C ARG A 124 19.63 9.93 0.64
N HIS A 125 18.90 9.60 1.70
CA HIS A 125 18.89 8.26 2.29
C HIS A 125 18.25 7.24 1.34
N THR A 126 17.08 7.57 0.80
CA THR A 126 16.29 6.66 -0.03
C THR A 126 16.83 6.48 -1.45
N SER A 127 17.58 7.46 -1.99
CA SER A 127 18.13 7.39 -3.36
C SER A 127 19.14 6.25 -3.57
N PHE A 128 19.73 5.71 -2.49
CA PHE A 128 20.73 4.63 -2.55
C PHE A 128 20.26 3.31 -1.94
N THR A 129 18.99 3.19 -1.49
CA THR A 129 18.45 1.97 -0.86
C THR A 129 17.97 0.92 -1.88
N HIS A 130 18.87 0.51 -2.78
CA HIS A 130 18.71 -0.71 -3.57
C HIS A 130 19.66 -1.90 -3.24
N PRO A 131 20.52 -1.89 -2.19
CA PRO A 131 21.30 -3.09 -1.83
C PRO A 131 20.96 -3.75 -0.47
N LEU A 132 19.87 -3.40 0.22
CA LEU A 132 19.60 -3.93 1.59
C LEU A 132 18.65 -5.15 1.69
N ARG A 133 18.26 -5.77 0.57
CA ARG A 133 17.32 -6.92 0.55
C ARG A 133 17.71 -8.07 1.49
N SER A 134 19.00 -8.39 1.62
CA SER A 134 19.47 -9.50 2.46
C SER A 134 19.75 -9.10 3.92
N PHE A 135 20.16 -7.85 4.15
CA PHE A 135 20.58 -7.38 5.48
C PHE A 135 19.40 -7.15 6.42
N ILE A 136 18.34 -6.49 5.92
CA ILE A 136 17.18 -6.11 6.73
C ILE A 136 16.38 -7.35 7.16
N ARG A 137 16.12 -8.31 6.26
CA ARG A 137 15.33 -9.52 6.59
C ARG A 137 15.97 -10.35 7.71
N LYS A 138 17.30 -10.43 7.74
CA LYS A 138 18.04 -11.22 8.75
C LYS A 138 18.09 -10.53 10.12
N HIS A 139 18.31 -9.21 10.15
CA HIS A 139 18.42 -8.46 11.40
C HIS A 139 17.06 -8.16 12.03
N ALA A 140 16.04 -7.82 11.23
CA ALA A 140 14.71 -7.52 11.76
C ALA A 140 14.03 -8.74 12.35
N LYS A 141 14.22 -9.92 11.75
CA LYS A 141 13.72 -11.19 12.29
C LYS A 141 14.31 -11.50 13.67
N SER A 142 15.58 -11.15 13.93
CA SER A 142 16.22 -11.39 15.23
C SER A 142 15.96 -10.29 16.26
N ALA A 143 15.78 -9.04 15.83
CA ALA A 143 15.62 -7.90 16.74
C ALA A 143 14.17 -7.64 17.16
N TYR A 144 13.19 -7.95 16.29
CA TYR A 144 11.80 -7.52 16.50
C TYR A 144 10.75 -8.63 16.29
N SER A 145 11.16 -9.90 16.13
CA SER A 145 10.26 -11.03 15.87
C SER A 145 9.29 -10.81 14.70
N THR A 146 9.67 -9.99 13.72
CA THR A 146 8.83 -9.72 12.55
C THR A 146 9.12 -10.74 11.46
N GLU A 147 8.16 -11.64 11.24
CA GLU A 147 8.35 -12.80 10.36
C GLU A 147 8.19 -12.45 8.86
N TYR A 148 7.45 -11.37 8.56
CA TYR A 148 7.01 -11.00 7.19
C TYR A 148 7.07 -9.49 6.87
N SER A 149 8.03 -8.75 7.43
CA SER A 149 8.19 -7.32 7.13
C SER A 149 8.70 -7.08 5.70
N THR A 150 7.98 -6.26 4.93
CA THR A 150 8.39 -5.82 3.59
C THR A 150 9.35 -4.63 3.65
N GLN A 151 10.03 -4.31 2.54
CA GLN A 151 10.84 -3.09 2.46
C GLN A 151 10.00 -1.82 2.74
N ALA A 152 8.71 -1.85 2.39
CA ALA A 152 7.78 -0.77 2.72
C ALA A 152 7.55 -0.62 4.24
N PHE A 153 7.48 -1.73 4.99
CA PHE A 153 7.38 -1.71 6.46
C PHE A 153 8.58 -1.04 7.13
N PHE A 154 9.81 -1.28 6.63
CA PHE A 154 10.99 -0.62 7.19
C PHE A 154 11.11 0.84 6.79
N LYS A 155 10.73 1.18 5.55
CA LYS A 155 10.58 2.58 5.15
C LYS A 155 9.54 3.30 6.02
N PHE A 156 8.52 2.60 6.48
CA PHE A 156 7.54 3.13 7.42
C PHE A 156 8.10 3.32 8.84
N TYR A 157 8.87 2.36 9.37
CA TYR A 157 9.53 2.53 10.69
C TYR A 157 10.52 3.71 10.71
N GLU A 158 11.09 4.07 9.56
CA GLU A 158 11.94 5.28 9.44
C GLU A 158 11.13 6.59 9.45
N ILE A 159 9.80 6.54 9.26
CA ILE A 159 8.90 7.70 9.22
C ILE A 159 8.26 7.98 10.61
N LEU A 160 8.12 6.95 11.46
CA LEU A 160 7.60 7.06 12.84
C LEU A 160 8.71 7.37 13.85
#